data_AF-A0A7K3CS74-F1
#
_entry.id   AF-A0A7K3CS74-F1
#
_cell.length_a   1.000
_cell.length_b   1.000
_cell.length_c   1.000
_cell.angle_alpha   90.00
_cell.angle_beta   90.00
_cell.angle_gamma   90.00
#
_symmetry.space_group_name_H-M   'P 1'
#
loop_
_entity.id
_entity.type
_entity.pdbx_description
1 polymer ?
#
loop_
_entity_poly.entity_id
_entity_poly.type
_entity_poly.pdbx_seq_one_letter_code
_entity_poly.pdbx_strand_id
1 'polypeptide(L)'
;DPVRARALLARAGAAPAHGGVHRVRGLLTLADGPADDARESLLTAAALLPPARARRALIGAAEAAWAMGDAAAYREAMTRIPPCDDDPMLEAYRAGMCAVLAGRTPEGHALLRRCVDGLRGAEQGEEGGGAGVPGGLSRAGVAEPDGAARTGEARRAGAPEALSLAGAHSADGADRPEEARRTDTSDGLPRPEATALTAAGQAGQVRRTDVLDRPLRAEAAGLDGTARAEEARGASVPGGLLRAGVAALVVGEVEVACEAGARALAAVRAYGPEVLLPRALEHLAYGELRAGRHTSARAHALEGLGAARRIGQPNVAVSLHAVLALAASVEGDADACAAHAAAAAAGAGPRGLAQAATLAVW
;
A
#
# COMPACT_ATOMS: atom_id res chain seq x y z
N ASP A 1 -0.74 -21.34 3.15
CA ASP A 1 -0.15 -22.30 2.20
C ASP A 1 -0.80 -22.15 0.81
N PRO A 2 -0.04 -21.65 -0.20
CA PRO A 2 -0.51 -21.57 -1.58
C PRO A 2 -0.51 -22.92 -2.33
N VAL A 3 0.29 -23.91 -1.93
CA VAL A 3 0.36 -25.23 -2.59
C VAL A 3 -0.94 -26.00 -2.36
N ARG A 4 -1.38 -26.12 -1.11
CA ARG A 4 -2.70 -26.68 -0.78
C ARG A 4 -3.85 -25.89 -1.41
N ALA A 5 -3.73 -24.57 -1.55
CA ALA A 5 -4.73 -23.76 -2.25
C ALA A 5 -4.86 -24.14 -3.74
N ARG A 6 -3.75 -24.21 -4.48
CA ARG A 6 -3.74 -24.66 -5.89
C ARG A 6 -4.27 -26.10 -6.03
N ALA A 7 -3.89 -27.01 -5.12
CA ALA A 7 -4.38 -28.40 -5.12
C ALA A 7 -5.90 -28.52 -4.85
N LEU A 8 -6.47 -27.65 -4.00
CA LEU A 8 -7.91 -27.58 -3.77
C LEU A 8 -8.66 -26.97 -4.97
N LEU A 9 -8.11 -25.92 -5.60
CA LEU A 9 -8.67 -25.34 -6.83
C LEU A 9 -8.72 -26.36 -7.97
N ALA A 10 -7.64 -27.12 -8.19
CA ALA A 10 -7.58 -28.17 -9.21
C ALA A 10 -8.62 -29.29 -8.99
N ARG A 11 -8.93 -29.60 -7.72
CA ARG A 11 -9.95 -30.60 -7.35
C ARG A 11 -11.39 -30.08 -7.43
N ALA A 12 -11.61 -28.77 -7.44
CA ALA A 12 -12.96 -28.18 -7.47
C ALA A 12 -13.64 -28.28 -8.85
N GLY A 13 -12.85 -28.39 -9.92
CA GLY A 13 -13.35 -28.55 -11.30
C GLY A 13 -14.18 -27.36 -11.80
N ALA A 14 -14.97 -27.59 -12.85
CA ALA A 14 -15.87 -26.60 -13.46
C ALA A 14 -17.25 -26.54 -12.78
N ALA A 15 -17.30 -26.73 -11.45
CA ALA A 15 -18.50 -26.47 -10.66
C ALA A 15 -18.82 -24.96 -10.66
N PRO A 16 -20.10 -24.54 -10.52
CA PRO A 16 -20.49 -23.14 -10.67
C PRO A 16 -19.72 -22.20 -9.73
N ALA A 17 -19.34 -21.05 -10.26
CA ALA A 17 -18.45 -20.05 -9.69
C ALA A 17 -18.86 -19.60 -8.27
N HIS A 18 -18.36 -20.29 -7.25
CA HIS A 18 -18.42 -19.77 -5.88
C HIS A 18 -17.42 -18.60 -5.78
N GLY A 19 -17.85 -17.43 -5.31
CA GLY A 19 -16.98 -16.24 -5.24
C GLY A 19 -15.68 -16.46 -4.42
N GLY A 20 -15.66 -17.43 -3.50
CA GLY A 20 -14.46 -17.87 -2.80
C GLY A 20 -13.40 -18.54 -3.70
N VAL A 21 -13.80 -19.26 -4.75
CA VAL A 21 -12.89 -19.88 -5.74
C VAL A 21 -12.20 -18.79 -6.55
N HIS A 22 -12.96 -17.83 -7.08
CA HIS A 22 -12.42 -16.67 -7.79
C HIS A 22 -11.49 -15.84 -6.90
N ARG A 23 -11.85 -15.65 -5.62
CA ARG A 23 -11.01 -14.98 -4.63
C ARG A 23 -9.66 -15.68 -4.45
N VAL A 24 -9.66 -17.00 -4.23
CA VAL A 24 -8.43 -17.75 -3.99
C VAL A 24 -7.57 -17.84 -5.25
N ARG A 25 -8.18 -17.96 -6.45
CA ARG A 25 -7.46 -17.84 -7.73
C ARG A 25 -6.78 -16.47 -7.84
N GLY A 26 -7.56 -15.39 -7.76
CA GLY A 26 -7.03 -14.03 -7.93
C GLY A 26 -5.96 -13.63 -6.91
N LEU A 27 -6.06 -14.09 -5.65
CA LEU A 27 -5.02 -13.89 -4.63
C LEU A 27 -3.74 -14.71 -4.89
N LEU A 28 -3.82 -15.85 -5.58
CA LEU A 28 -2.64 -16.58 -6.03
C LEU A 28 -2.00 -15.85 -7.22
N THR A 29 -2.79 -15.52 -8.25
CA THR A 29 -2.30 -14.82 -9.44
C THR A 29 -1.69 -13.45 -9.10
N LEU A 30 -2.24 -12.71 -8.13
CA LEU A 30 -1.68 -11.45 -7.63
C LEU A 30 -0.26 -11.62 -7.05
N ALA A 31 0.07 -12.82 -6.56
CA ALA A 31 1.38 -13.14 -6.01
C ALA A 31 2.35 -13.76 -7.03
N ASP A 32 1.88 -14.52 -8.01
CA ASP A 32 2.75 -15.31 -8.91
C ASP A 32 2.58 -15.11 -10.44
N GLY A 33 1.45 -14.57 -10.89
CA GLY A 33 1.05 -14.49 -12.30
C GLY A 33 0.66 -13.09 -12.78
N PRO A 34 -0.10 -12.98 -13.89
CA PRO A 34 -0.47 -11.69 -14.49
C PRO A 34 -1.41 -10.84 -13.62
N ALA A 35 -1.11 -9.55 -13.52
CA ALA A 35 -1.89 -8.62 -12.69
C ALA A 35 -3.29 -8.33 -13.26
N ASP A 36 -3.50 -8.44 -14.56
CA ASP A 36 -4.80 -8.35 -15.22
C ASP A 36 -5.70 -9.56 -14.92
N ASP A 37 -5.18 -10.79 -15.09
CA ASP A 37 -5.85 -12.04 -14.67
C ASP A 37 -6.26 -12.01 -13.18
N ALA A 38 -5.36 -11.48 -12.34
CA ALA A 38 -5.58 -11.31 -10.92
C ALA A 38 -6.71 -10.31 -10.65
N ARG A 39 -6.68 -9.14 -11.30
CA ARG A 39 -7.71 -8.09 -11.20
C ARG A 39 -9.07 -8.61 -11.65
N GLU A 40 -9.17 -9.28 -12.80
CA GLU A 40 -10.43 -9.84 -13.28
C GLU A 40 -10.98 -10.86 -12.28
N SER A 41 -10.16 -11.84 -11.88
CA SER A 41 -10.55 -12.86 -10.90
C SER A 41 -11.05 -12.26 -9.59
N LEU A 42 -10.45 -11.16 -9.12
CA LEU A 42 -10.85 -10.47 -7.89
C LEU A 42 -12.11 -9.60 -8.07
N LEU A 43 -12.35 -9.04 -9.25
CA LEU A 43 -13.61 -8.36 -9.58
C LEU A 43 -14.77 -9.35 -9.71
N THR A 44 -14.58 -10.51 -10.35
CA THR A 44 -15.57 -11.60 -10.37
C THR A 44 -15.86 -12.10 -8.95
N ALA A 45 -14.82 -12.24 -8.11
CA ALA A 45 -14.99 -12.60 -6.71
C ALA A 45 -15.82 -11.55 -5.96
N ALA A 46 -15.57 -10.26 -6.16
CA ALA A 46 -16.31 -9.18 -5.51
C ALA A 46 -17.80 -9.19 -5.86
N ALA A 47 -18.16 -9.44 -7.12
CA ALA A 47 -19.55 -9.55 -7.57
C ALA A 47 -20.31 -10.76 -6.99
N LEU A 48 -19.59 -11.78 -6.52
CA LEU A 48 -20.12 -13.07 -6.04
C LEU A 48 -19.95 -13.29 -4.53
N LEU A 49 -19.58 -12.25 -3.77
CA LEU A 49 -19.28 -12.34 -2.34
C LEU A 49 -20.09 -11.32 -1.51
N PRO A 50 -20.43 -11.65 -0.25
CA PRO A 50 -21.09 -10.70 0.66
C PRO A 50 -20.15 -9.52 0.98
N PRO A 51 -20.67 -8.31 1.32
CA PRO A 51 -19.93 -7.05 1.33
C PRO A 51 -18.55 -7.08 2.02
N ALA A 52 -18.45 -7.64 3.24
CA ALA A 52 -17.17 -7.72 3.97
C ALA A 52 -16.10 -8.57 3.26
N ARG A 53 -16.51 -9.59 2.47
CA ARG A 53 -15.59 -10.40 1.65
C ARG A 53 -15.36 -9.77 0.28
N ALA A 54 -16.34 -9.07 -0.29
CA ALA A 54 -16.20 -8.29 -1.52
C ALA A 54 -15.22 -7.11 -1.35
N ARG A 55 -15.31 -6.35 -0.25
CA ARG A 55 -14.35 -5.29 0.14
C ARG A 55 -12.90 -5.79 0.08
N ARG A 56 -12.61 -6.92 0.73
CA ARG A 56 -11.28 -7.57 0.71
C ARG A 56 -10.89 -8.19 -0.64
N ALA A 57 -11.76 -8.22 -1.65
CA ALA A 57 -11.44 -8.64 -3.01
C ALA A 57 -11.17 -7.41 -3.90
N LEU A 58 -11.99 -6.36 -3.76
CA LEU A 58 -11.80 -5.07 -4.42
C LEU A 58 -10.47 -4.40 -4.03
N ILE A 59 -10.05 -4.49 -2.76
CA ILE A 59 -8.71 -4.03 -2.33
C ILE A 59 -7.61 -4.74 -3.14
N GLY A 60 -7.67 -6.07 -3.30
CA GLY A 60 -6.70 -6.81 -4.11
C GLY A 60 -6.80 -6.51 -5.61
N ALA A 61 -7.99 -6.21 -6.13
CA ALA A 61 -8.17 -5.74 -7.50
C ALA A 61 -7.56 -4.34 -7.72
N ALA A 62 -7.60 -3.48 -6.70
CA ALA A 62 -6.88 -2.20 -6.70
C ALA A 62 -5.36 -2.40 -6.60
N GLU A 63 -4.86 -3.28 -5.72
CA GLU A 63 -3.44 -3.66 -5.66
C GLU A 63 -2.92 -4.19 -7.00
N ALA A 64 -3.73 -5.00 -7.70
CA ALA A 64 -3.44 -5.47 -9.05
C ALA A 64 -3.38 -4.32 -10.08
N ALA A 65 -4.38 -3.43 -10.09
CA ALA A 65 -4.39 -2.25 -10.97
C ALA A 65 -3.22 -1.29 -10.71
N TRP A 66 -2.83 -1.11 -9.44
CA TRP A 66 -1.67 -0.32 -9.04
C TRP A 66 -0.38 -0.91 -9.61
N ALA A 67 -0.18 -2.23 -9.52
CA ALA A 67 0.99 -2.89 -10.08
C ALA A 67 1.08 -2.77 -11.61
N MET A 68 -0.07 -2.71 -12.30
CA MET A 68 -0.17 -2.39 -13.73
C MET A 68 0.03 -0.90 -14.09
N GLY A 69 0.19 -0.01 -13.11
CA GLY A 69 0.20 1.44 -13.33
C GLY A 69 -1.15 2.03 -13.74
N ASP A 70 -2.23 1.24 -13.71
CA ASP A 70 -3.57 1.67 -14.13
C ASP A 70 -4.29 2.42 -13.00
N ALA A 71 -4.02 3.73 -12.93
CA ALA A 71 -4.68 4.66 -12.01
C ALA A 71 -6.21 4.74 -12.21
N ALA A 72 -6.73 4.40 -13.40
CA ALA A 72 -8.16 4.44 -13.68
C ALA A 72 -8.87 3.19 -13.12
N ALA A 73 -8.36 1.99 -13.41
CA ALA A 73 -8.88 0.75 -12.82
C ALA A 73 -8.64 0.67 -11.31
N TYR A 74 -7.56 1.29 -10.79
CA TYR A 74 -7.36 1.45 -9.35
C TYR A 74 -8.52 2.25 -8.73
N ARG A 75 -8.82 3.42 -9.30
CA ARG A 75 -9.95 4.25 -8.87
C ARG A 75 -11.28 3.51 -8.99
N GLU A 76 -11.51 2.79 -10.08
CA GLU A 76 -12.72 1.98 -10.30
C GLU A 76 -12.91 0.90 -9.21
N ALA A 77 -11.84 0.16 -8.87
CA ALA A 77 -11.89 -0.82 -7.80
C ALA A 77 -12.16 -0.19 -6.43
N MET A 78 -11.56 0.98 -6.16
CA MET A 78 -11.68 1.70 -4.87
C MET A 78 -12.99 2.49 -4.71
N THR A 79 -13.64 2.92 -5.80
CA THR A 79 -15.00 3.50 -5.74
C THR A 79 -16.09 2.44 -5.61
N ARG A 80 -15.85 1.21 -6.09
CA ARG A 80 -16.73 0.05 -5.89
C ARG A 80 -16.75 -0.49 -4.45
N ILE A 81 -15.77 -0.13 -3.62
CA ILE A 81 -15.78 -0.46 -2.19
C ILE A 81 -16.89 0.35 -1.51
N PRO A 82 -17.90 -0.30 -0.88
CA PRO A 82 -18.93 0.41 -0.12
C PRO A 82 -18.32 1.19 1.06
N PRO A 83 -18.94 2.32 1.49
CA PRO A 83 -18.46 3.11 2.62
C PRO A 83 -18.04 2.27 3.82
N CYS A 84 -16.88 2.60 4.41
CA CYS A 84 -16.31 1.82 5.50
C CYS A 84 -16.58 2.47 6.86
N ASP A 85 -17.85 2.56 7.25
CA ASP A 85 -18.27 3.09 8.56
C ASP A 85 -17.66 2.31 9.75
N ASP A 86 -17.31 1.04 9.51
CA ASP A 86 -16.64 0.13 10.44
C ASP A 86 -15.09 0.18 10.39
N ASP A 87 -14.51 0.87 9.40
CA ASP A 87 -13.06 1.06 9.22
C ASP A 87 -12.78 2.47 8.66
N PRO A 88 -12.84 3.52 9.53
CA PRO A 88 -12.71 4.91 9.11
C PRO A 88 -11.31 5.25 8.57
N MET A 89 -10.30 4.44 8.89
CA MET A 89 -8.95 4.55 8.31
C MET A 89 -8.95 4.07 6.85
N LEU A 90 -9.55 2.91 6.57
CA LEU A 90 -9.74 2.44 5.19
C LEU A 90 -10.61 3.41 4.39
N GLU A 91 -11.66 3.99 4.98
CA GLU A 91 -12.46 5.02 4.31
C GLU A 91 -11.63 6.27 3.97
N ALA A 92 -10.84 6.76 4.93
CA ALA A 92 -9.93 7.90 4.72
C ALA A 92 -8.87 7.62 3.64
N TYR A 93 -8.25 6.43 3.66
CA TYR A 93 -7.33 5.95 2.62
C TYR A 93 -8.01 5.87 1.24
N ARG A 94 -9.19 5.24 1.18
CA ARG A 94 -9.96 5.01 -0.03
C ARG A 94 -10.39 6.31 -0.70
N ALA A 95 -10.98 7.23 0.08
CA ALA A 95 -11.38 8.54 -0.42
C ALA A 95 -10.16 9.40 -0.79
N GLY A 96 -9.10 9.37 0.02
CA GLY A 96 -7.86 10.11 -0.21
C GLY A 96 -7.14 9.71 -1.49
N MET A 97 -6.87 8.41 -1.70
CA MET A 97 -6.26 7.90 -2.93
C MET A 97 -7.12 8.20 -4.16
N CYS A 98 -8.46 8.05 -4.05
CA CYS A 98 -9.37 8.39 -5.15
C CYS A 98 -9.36 9.88 -5.51
N ALA A 99 -9.18 10.79 -4.53
CA ALA A 99 -9.08 12.22 -4.76
C ALA A 99 -7.73 12.63 -5.38
N VAL A 100 -6.60 12.09 -4.89
CA VAL A 100 -5.26 12.31 -5.48
C VAL A 100 -5.24 11.86 -6.95
N LEU A 101 -5.67 10.62 -7.22
CA LEU A 101 -5.72 10.06 -8.58
C LEU A 101 -6.83 10.68 -9.46
N ALA A 102 -7.61 11.63 -8.93
CA ALA A 102 -8.55 12.48 -9.67
C ALA A 102 -8.07 13.94 -9.79
N GLY A 103 -6.80 14.23 -9.47
CA GLY A 103 -6.22 15.57 -9.52
C GLY A 103 -6.62 16.51 -8.38
N ARG A 104 -7.41 16.04 -7.41
CA ARG A 104 -7.87 16.82 -6.25
C ARG A 104 -6.90 16.67 -5.08
N THR A 105 -5.63 16.89 -5.37
CA THR A 105 -4.49 16.62 -4.47
C THR A 105 -4.63 17.21 -3.06
N PRO A 106 -5.10 18.47 -2.85
CA PRO A 106 -5.25 19.02 -1.50
C PRO A 106 -6.32 18.29 -0.65
N GLU A 107 -7.47 17.95 -1.25
CA GLU A 107 -8.50 17.12 -0.61
C GLU A 107 -7.94 15.74 -0.28
N GLY A 108 -7.28 15.12 -1.27
CA GLY A 108 -6.66 13.82 -1.13
C GLY A 108 -5.64 13.76 0.00
N HIS A 109 -4.74 14.73 0.10
CA HIS A 109 -3.71 14.77 1.15
C HIS A 109 -4.33 15.02 2.54
N ALA A 110 -5.38 15.82 2.65
CA ALA A 110 -6.11 15.99 3.92
C ALA A 110 -6.80 14.70 4.38
N LEU A 111 -7.36 13.92 3.46
CA LEU A 111 -7.95 12.61 3.75
C LEU A 111 -6.90 11.55 4.08
N LEU A 112 -5.77 11.52 3.36
CA LEU A 112 -4.68 10.58 3.62
C LEU A 112 -4.02 10.80 4.99
N ARG A 113 -3.82 12.05 5.43
CA ARG A 113 -3.32 12.32 6.80
C ARG A 113 -4.23 11.75 7.88
N ARG A 114 -5.56 11.84 7.74
CA ARG A 114 -6.51 11.21 8.68
C ARG A 114 -6.32 9.69 8.81
N CYS A 115 -5.85 9.00 7.76
CA CYS A 115 -5.51 7.58 7.84
C CYS A 115 -4.21 7.34 8.64
N VAL A 116 -3.22 8.22 8.49
CA VAL A 116 -1.94 8.17 9.21
C VAL A 116 -2.13 8.49 10.70
N ASP A 117 -2.84 9.57 11.01
CA ASP A 117 -3.07 10.03 12.38
C ASP A 117 -3.96 9.06 13.18
N GLY A 118 -4.92 8.39 12.50
CA GLY A 118 -5.80 7.39 13.12
C GLY A 118 -5.04 6.23 13.76
N LEU A 119 -3.92 5.79 13.17
CA LEU A 119 -3.07 4.74 13.72
C LEU A 119 -2.22 5.18 14.91
N ARG A 120 -1.93 6.47 15.03
CA ARG A 120 -1.23 7.04 16.21
C ARG A 120 -2.19 7.17 17.39
N GLY A 121 -3.42 7.63 17.11
CA GLY A 121 -4.47 7.73 18.13
C GLY A 121 -4.95 6.38 18.66
N ALA A 122 -4.95 5.33 17.84
CA ALA A 122 -5.37 3.98 18.24
C ALA A 122 -4.45 3.39 19.33
N GLU A 123 -3.13 3.43 19.13
CA GLU A 123 -2.15 2.84 20.06
C GLU A 123 -2.08 3.61 21.39
N GLN A 124 -2.11 4.95 21.35
CA GLN A 124 -2.12 5.79 22.56
C GLN A 124 -3.37 5.56 23.43
N GLY A 125 -4.47 5.10 22.82
CA GLY A 125 -5.69 4.71 23.54
C GLY A 125 -5.57 3.36 24.27
N GLU A 126 -4.72 2.44 23.81
CA GLU A 126 -4.53 1.13 24.43
C GLU A 126 -3.52 1.20 25.60
N GLU A 127 -2.42 1.96 25.47
CA GLU A 127 -1.48 2.20 26.58
C GLU A 127 -2.14 2.98 27.74
N GLY A 128 -3.08 3.89 27.44
CA GLY A 128 -3.82 4.67 28.44
C GLY A 128 -4.83 3.86 29.27
N GLY A 129 -5.10 2.60 28.93
CA GLY A 129 -6.07 1.74 29.63
C GLY A 129 -5.52 0.98 30.84
N GLY A 130 -4.20 1.03 31.09
CA GLY A 130 -3.53 0.24 32.11
C GLY A 130 -3.80 0.70 33.55
N ALA A 131 -4.77 0.09 34.23
CA ALA A 131 -4.96 0.26 35.67
C ALA A 131 -3.70 -0.19 36.44
N GLY A 132 -3.13 0.71 37.25
CA GLY A 132 -1.78 0.55 37.79
C GLY A 132 -1.61 -0.57 38.83
N VAL A 133 -0.47 -1.25 38.77
CA VAL A 133 0.03 -2.17 39.81
C VAL A 133 1.41 -1.68 40.28
N PRO A 134 1.64 -1.48 41.60
CA PRO A 134 2.88 -0.90 42.12
C PRO A 134 3.94 -1.97 42.43
N GLY A 135 5.23 -1.59 42.29
CA GLY A 135 6.40 -2.41 42.62
C GLY A 135 6.86 -3.28 41.44
N GLY A 136 8.09 -3.18 40.92
CA GLY A 136 9.23 -2.34 41.33
C GLY A 136 10.39 -3.18 41.90
N LEU A 137 11.43 -3.39 41.09
CA LEU A 137 12.75 -3.87 41.50
C LEU A 137 13.82 -3.19 40.64
N SER A 138 14.89 -2.74 41.27
CA SER A 138 16.00 -2.02 40.62
C SER A 138 17.24 -2.89 40.47
N ARG A 139 17.90 -2.79 39.30
CA ARG A 139 19.35 -2.89 39.07
C ARG A 139 19.64 -2.03 37.82
N ALA A 140 20.47 -0.99 37.87
CA ALA A 140 21.94 -1.04 37.88
C ALA A 140 22.52 -1.71 36.60
N GLY A 141 23.38 -1.08 35.80
CA GLY A 141 23.98 0.27 35.92
C GLY A 141 25.45 0.26 35.50
N VAL A 142 25.71 0.61 34.24
CA VAL A 142 27.04 0.77 33.61
C VAL A 142 26.85 1.89 32.59
N ALA A 143 27.25 3.14 32.87
CA ALA A 143 28.61 3.68 32.79
C ALA A 143 29.11 3.86 31.34
N GLU A 144 29.14 5.11 30.88
CA GLU A 144 29.85 5.57 29.69
C GLU A 144 31.37 5.49 29.88
N PRO A 145 32.14 5.69 28.79
CA PRO A 145 33.19 6.70 28.85
C PRO A 145 33.03 7.81 27.80
N ASP A 146 33.31 9.04 28.23
CA ASP A 146 33.27 10.27 27.43
C ASP A 146 34.61 10.53 26.68
N GLY A 147 34.56 11.41 25.68
CA GLY A 147 35.70 12.24 25.30
C GLY A 147 36.47 11.85 24.04
N ALA A 148 36.16 12.52 22.92
CA ALA A 148 37.13 13.33 22.15
C ALA A 148 36.50 14.02 20.92
N ALA A 149 36.17 15.31 21.04
CA ALA A 149 35.80 16.12 19.87
C ALA A 149 37.03 16.60 19.09
N ARG A 150 36.97 16.60 17.76
CA ARG A 150 37.73 17.53 16.90
C ARG A 150 36.88 18.06 15.75
N THR A 151 37.10 19.33 15.43
CA THR A 151 36.37 20.11 14.43
C THR A 151 36.86 19.84 13.01
N GLY A 152 35.97 20.00 12.03
CA GLY A 152 36.29 19.94 10.61
C GLY A 152 35.23 20.64 9.76
N GLU A 153 35.39 21.94 9.52
CA GLU A 153 34.52 22.68 8.61
C GLU A 153 34.82 22.30 7.14
N ALA A 154 33.82 21.79 6.42
CA ALA A 154 33.91 21.53 4.99
C ALA A 154 32.62 21.93 4.27
N ARG A 155 32.62 23.16 3.74
CA ARG A 155 31.77 23.76 2.68
C ARG A 155 30.40 23.10 2.37
N ARG A 156 29.36 23.93 2.43
CA ARG A 156 28.11 23.72 1.66
C ARG A 156 28.44 23.48 0.17
N ALA A 157 28.01 22.34 -0.37
CA ALA A 157 27.78 22.14 -1.80
C ALA A 157 26.26 22.04 -2.02
N GLY A 158 25.76 22.47 -3.18
CA GLY A 158 24.33 22.47 -3.46
C GLY A 158 23.77 21.06 -3.63
N ALA A 159 22.61 20.78 -3.04
CA ALA A 159 21.87 19.55 -3.32
C ALA A 159 21.26 19.65 -4.75
N PRO A 160 21.40 18.63 -5.60
CA PRO A 160 20.59 18.51 -6.81
C PRO A 160 19.12 18.24 -6.43
N GLU A 161 18.20 18.70 -7.27
CA GLU A 161 16.77 18.66 -6.96
C GLU A 161 16.19 17.23 -6.99
N ALA A 162 15.18 16.99 -6.14
CA ALA A 162 14.56 15.68 -6.03
C ALA A 162 13.76 15.33 -7.31
N LEU A 163 13.94 14.10 -7.81
CA LEU A 163 13.30 13.59 -9.03
C LEU A 163 11.77 13.65 -8.97
N SER A 164 11.19 14.65 -9.63
CA SER A 164 9.75 14.81 -9.81
C SER A 164 9.25 13.91 -10.94
N LEU A 165 8.89 12.66 -10.62
CA LEU A 165 8.28 11.72 -11.56
C LEU A 165 6.79 12.06 -11.83
N ALA A 166 6.60 13.22 -12.46
CA ALA A 166 5.33 13.72 -12.98
C ALA A 166 5.59 14.51 -14.29
N GLY A 167 6.23 13.86 -15.27
CA GLY A 167 6.62 14.48 -16.54
C GLY A 167 6.51 13.50 -17.71
N ALA A 168 5.45 13.64 -18.50
CA ALA A 168 5.39 13.04 -19.84
C ALA A 168 6.13 13.96 -20.82
N HIS A 169 7.16 13.44 -21.49
CA HIS A 169 7.93 14.18 -22.48
C HIS A 169 7.91 13.45 -23.82
N SER A 170 7.11 13.97 -24.76
CA SER A 170 7.22 13.63 -26.17
C SER A 170 8.47 14.27 -26.76
N ALA A 171 9.23 13.52 -27.55
CA ALA A 171 10.38 14.06 -28.27
C ALA A 171 9.96 14.70 -29.61
N ASP A 172 10.60 15.83 -29.92
CA ASP A 172 10.67 16.48 -31.24
C ASP A 172 11.76 15.77 -32.09
N GLY A 173 11.77 15.71 -33.42
CA GLY A 173 10.86 16.19 -34.47
C GLY A 173 11.63 16.32 -35.81
N ALA A 174 11.01 16.08 -36.97
CA ALA A 174 11.59 16.38 -38.30
C ALA A 174 10.59 16.29 -39.48
N ASP A 175 10.63 17.32 -40.35
CA ASP A 175 10.21 17.39 -41.77
C ASP A 175 8.78 17.04 -42.27
N ARG A 176 8.50 17.57 -43.48
CA ARG A 176 7.24 17.65 -44.25
C ARG A 176 7.57 17.52 -45.77
N PRO A 177 6.61 17.44 -46.73
CA PRO A 177 5.19 17.86 -46.70
C PRO A 177 4.24 16.79 -47.36
N GLU A 178 2.99 17.02 -47.81
CA GLU A 178 2.10 18.20 -47.80
C GLU A 178 0.60 17.82 -47.68
N GLU A 179 0.01 17.22 -48.71
CA GLU A 179 -1.45 17.26 -48.95
C GLU A 179 -2.24 16.05 -48.41
N ALA A 180 -3.32 16.31 -47.65
CA ALA A 180 -4.70 16.04 -48.09
C ALA A 180 -5.75 16.46 -47.03
N ARG A 181 -6.83 17.11 -47.48
CA ARG A 181 -7.86 17.78 -46.66
C ARG A 181 -8.88 16.83 -46.01
N ARG A 182 -9.28 17.10 -44.75
CA ARG A 182 -10.67 17.10 -44.21
C ARG A 182 -10.66 17.38 -42.68
N THR A 183 -11.27 18.47 -42.20
CA THR A 183 -12.61 18.55 -41.52
C THR A 183 -12.77 17.60 -40.31
N ASP A 184 -13.16 18.01 -39.10
CA ASP A 184 -13.69 19.31 -38.65
C ASP A 184 -13.55 19.49 -37.11
N THR A 185 -13.81 20.72 -36.64
CA THR A 185 -14.24 21.15 -35.29
C THR A 185 -13.72 20.43 -34.03
N SER A 186 -12.96 21.17 -33.22
CA SER A 186 -13.23 21.26 -31.78
C SER A 186 -12.80 22.63 -31.25
N ASP A 187 -13.74 23.38 -30.67
CA ASP A 187 -13.51 24.76 -30.22
C ASP A 187 -12.67 24.86 -28.93
N GLY A 188 -12.07 26.01 -28.69
CA GLY A 188 -11.11 26.21 -27.59
C GLY A 188 -11.75 26.20 -26.19
N LEU A 189 -11.27 25.33 -25.29
CA LEU A 189 -11.60 25.39 -23.86
C LEU A 189 -10.70 26.41 -23.14
N PRO A 190 -11.26 27.47 -22.51
CA PRO A 190 -10.47 28.45 -21.77
C PRO A 190 -10.03 27.93 -20.40
N ARG A 191 -8.84 28.36 -19.95
CA ARG A 191 -8.49 28.36 -18.52
C ARG A 191 -9.25 29.50 -17.81
N PRO A 192 -9.72 29.28 -16.58
CA PRO A 192 -9.84 30.34 -15.59
C PRO A 192 -8.92 30.09 -14.38
N GLU A 193 -8.43 31.17 -13.80
CA GLU A 193 -7.62 31.19 -12.58
C GLU A 193 -8.49 31.35 -11.32
N ALA A 194 -7.87 31.54 -10.15
CA ALA A 194 -8.55 31.52 -8.86
C ALA A 194 -9.50 32.72 -8.61
N THR A 195 -10.60 32.46 -7.90
CA THR A 195 -11.25 33.44 -7.00
C THR A 195 -11.97 32.70 -5.86
N ALA A 196 -12.40 33.42 -4.82
CA ALA A 196 -12.65 32.85 -3.48
C ALA A 196 -14.13 32.83 -3.03
N LEU A 197 -14.37 32.19 -1.87
CA LEU A 197 -15.37 32.50 -0.81
C LEU A 197 -16.72 33.14 -1.24
N THR A 198 -17.91 32.66 -0.85
CA THR A 198 -18.34 32.23 0.50
C THR A 198 -19.78 31.66 0.45
N ALA A 199 -20.16 30.70 1.30
CA ALA A 199 -21.54 30.54 1.85
C ALA A 199 -21.60 29.44 2.92
N ALA A 200 -22.60 29.46 3.80
CA ALA A 200 -22.83 28.44 4.84
C ALA A 200 -24.30 27.95 4.86
N GLY A 201 -24.53 26.74 5.39
CA GLY A 201 -25.85 26.15 5.61
C GLY A 201 -25.78 25.04 6.67
N GLN A 202 -26.84 24.83 7.45
CA GLN A 202 -26.83 24.01 8.69
C GLN A 202 -28.01 23.03 8.78
N ALA A 203 -27.95 22.18 9.81
CA ALA A 203 -28.97 21.26 10.33
C ALA A 203 -29.16 19.92 9.56
N GLY A 204 -29.57 18.82 10.22
CA GLY A 204 -29.92 18.69 11.65
C GLY A 204 -29.96 17.23 12.16
N GLN A 205 -30.09 17.06 13.47
CA GLN A 205 -30.11 15.75 14.16
C GLN A 205 -31.53 15.20 14.36
N VAL A 206 -31.67 13.87 14.46
CA VAL A 206 -32.77 13.21 15.19
C VAL A 206 -32.18 12.07 16.04
N ARG A 207 -32.74 11.81 17.23
CA ARG A 207 -32.28 10.76 18.15
C ARG A 207 -33.18 9.53 18.16
N ARG A 208 -32.52 8.37 18.16
CA ARG A 208 -32.74 7.20 19.02
C ARG A 208 -34.04 7.12 19.84
N THR A 209 -34.78 6.05 19.59
CA THR A 209 -35.36 5.17 20.63
C THR A 209 -34.71 3.77 20.52
N ASP A 210 -35.04 2.87 21.44
CA ASP A 210 -34.49 1.49 21.51
C ASP A 210 -35.62 0.46 21.17
N VAL A 211 -35.78 -0.79 21.65
CA VAL A 211 -35.39 -1.48 22.90
C VAL A 211 -35.33 -3.02 22.71
N LEU A 212 -35.46 -3.80 23.80
CA LEU A 212 -35.10 -5.21 23.96
C LEU A 212 -36.13 -6.24 23.42
N ASP A 213 -35.64 -7.31 22.76
CA ASP A 213 -35.84 -8.70 23.22
C ASP A 213 -34.84 -9.68 22.56
N ARG A 214 -34.03 -10.39 23.38
CA ARG A 214 -33.43 -11.69 23.03
C ARG A 214 -32.70 -12.36 24.22
N PRO A 215 -33.08 -13.56 24.67
CA PRO A 215 -32.38 -14.24 25.78
C PRO A 215 -31.27 -15.23 25.35
N LEU A 216 -30.17 -15.21 26.11
CA LEU A 216 -29.46 -16.40 26.64
C LEU A 216 -29.11 -17.56 25.67
N ARG A 217 -28.58 -17.25 24.49
CA ARG A 217 -27.65 -18.13 23.74
C ARG A 217 -26.37 -17.43 23.28
N ALA A 218 -26.16 -16.18 23.70
CA ALA A 218 -25.12 -15.32 23.16
C ALA A 218 -23.73 -15.54 23.78
N GLU A 219 -23.63 -15.88 25.07
CA GLU A 219 -22.35 -15.77 25.81
C GLU A 219 -21.30 -16.81 25.40
N ALA A 220 -21.71 -18.07 25.13
CA ALA A 220 -20.80 -19.10 24.64
C ALA A 220 -20.30 -18.83 23.20
N ALA A 221 -21.14 -18.26 22.33
CA ALA A 221 -20.74 -17.81 21.00
C ALA A 221 -20.02 -16.44 21.02
N GLY A 222 -20.17 -15.69 22.12
CA GLY A 222 -19.56 -14.39 22.33
C GLY A 222 -18.04 -14.50 22.45
N LEU A 223 -17.54 -15.36 23.34
CA LEU A 223 -16.09 -15.57 23.54
C LEU A 223 -15.39 -16.12 22.28
N ASP A 224 -16.03 -17.10 21.62
CA ASP A 224 -15.56 -17.70 20.37
C ASP A 224 -15.72 -16.75 19.16
N GLY A 225 -16.48 -15.66 19.35
CA GLY A 225 -16.66 -14.55 18.42
C GLY A 225 -15.69 -13.39 18.66
N THR A 226 -15.41 -13.03 19.92
CA THR A 226 -14.43 -12.00 20.27
C THR A 226 -13.03 -12.47 19.94
N ALA A 227 -12.64 -13.70 20.29
CA ALA A 227 -11.33 -14.24 19.94
C ALA A 227 -11.10 -14.22 18.41
N ARG A 228 -12.11 -14.56 17.60
CA ARG A 228 -12.04 -14.46 16.13
C ARG A 228 -12.13 -13.04 15.59
N ALA A 229 -12.74 -12.11 16.32
CA ALA A 229 -12.75 -10.69 15.99
C ALA A 229 -11.41 -10.02 16.33
N GLU A 230 -10.76 -10.43 17.41
CA GLU A 230 -9.41 -10.01 17.83
C GLU A 230 -8.35 -10.60 16.90
N GLU A 231 -8.45 -11.89 16.54
CA GLU A 231 -7.63 -12.51 15.49
C GLU A 231 -7.84 -11.81 14.13
N ALA A 232 -9.09 -11.47 13.77
CA ALA A 232 -9.38 -10.70 12.55
C ALA A 232 -8.92 -9.24 12.61
N ARG A 233 -8.86 -8.62 13.80
CA ARG A 233 -8.28 -7.29 14.03
C ARG A 233 -6.76 -7.35 13.92
N GLY A 234 -6.09 -8.27 14.62
CA GLY A 234 -4.65 -8.51 14.52
C GLY A 234 -4.21 -8.84 13.09
N ALA A 235 -5.00 -9.61 12.34
CA ALA A 235 -4.78 -9.85 10.91
C ALA A 235 -5.06 -8.61 10.01
N SER A 236 -5.79 -7.61 10.50
CA SER A 236 -6.03 -6.33 9.80
C SER A 236 -5.01 -5.24 10.12
N VAL A 237 -4.40 -5.26 11.32
CA VAL A 237 -3.42 -4.25 11.78
C VAL A 237 -2.24 -4.10 10.80
N PRO A 238 -1.55 -5.17 10.33
CA PRO A 238 -0.55 -5.07 9.26
C PRO A 238 -1.09 -4.39 8.00
N GLY A 239 -2.31 -4.71 7.58
CA GLY A 239 -2.93 -4.11 6.40
C GLY A 239 -3.26 -2.62 6.58
N GLY A 240 -3.63 -2.19 7.79
CA GLY A 240 -3.81 -0.79 8.14
C GLY A 240 -2.49 -0.01 8.10
N LEU A 241 -1.47 -0.54 8.77
CA LEU A 241 -0.12 0.02 8.82
C LEU A 241 0.50 0.17 7.42
N LEU A 242 0.38 -0.85 6.56
CA LEU A 242 0.84 -0.78 5.16
C LEU A 242 0.12 0.32 4.37
N ARG A 243 -1.21 0.45 4.50
CA ARG A 243 -1.98 1.52 3.83
C ARG A 243 -1.59 2.91 4.32
N ALA A 244 -1.28 3.08 5.61
CA ALA A 244 -0.78 4.35 6.13
C ALA A 244 0.65 4.66 5.69
N GLY A 245 1.51 3.65 5.53
CA GLY A 245 2.82 3.82 4.89
C GLY A 245 2.70 4.36 3.45
N VAL A 246 1.79 3.79 2.65
CA VAL A 246 1.47 4.30 1.30
C VAL A 246 0.88 5.71 1.36
N ALA A 247 -0.05 5.97 2.28
CA ALA A 247 -0.65 7.30 2.46
C ALA A 247 0.40 8.37 2.79
N ALA A 248 1.33 8.07 3.70
CA ALA A 248 2.41 8.96 4.07
C ALA A 248 3.37 9.23 2.90
N LEU A 249 3.72 8.21 2.10
CA LEU A 249 4.53 8.39 0.88
C LEU A 249 3.88 9.29 -0.17
N VAL A 250 2.55 9.19 -0.34
CA VAL A 250 1.79 10.05 -1.28
C VAL A 250 1.70 11.48 -0.75
N VAL A 251 1.52 11.66 0.56
CA VAL A 251 1.49 12.99 1.20
C VAL A 251 2.87 13.67 1.24
N GLY A 252 3.95 12.88 1.19
CA GLY A 252 5.36 13.32 1.26
C GLY A 252 6.02 13.15 2.63
N GLU A 253 5.34 12.54 3.60
CA GLU A 253 5.81 12.36 4.98
C GLU A 253 6.64 11.06 5.11
N VAL A 254 7.79 11.03 4.42
CA VAL A 254 8.61 9.83 4.21
C VAL A 254 9.07 9.15 5.50
N GLU A 255 9.43 9.90 6.54
CA GLU A 255 9.80 9.34 7.85
C GLU A 255 8.63 8.59 8.51
N VAL A 256 7.39 9.10 8.33
CA VAL A 256 6.18 8.46 8.83
C VAL A 256 5.85 7.19 8.04
N ALA A 257 6.21 7.13 6.76
CA ALA A 257 6.15 5.91 5.98
C ALA A 257 7.13 4.84 6.47
N CYS A 258 8.34 5.25 6.88
CA CYS A 258 9.32 4.35 7.50
C CYS A 258 8.82 3.82 8.85
N GLU A 259 8.26 4.69 9.70
CA GLU A 259 7.64 4.36 10.99
C GLU A 259 6.52 3.31 10.81
N ALA A 260 5.57 3.58 9.91
CA ALA A 260 4.45 2.69 9.62
C ALA A 260 4.90 1.37 8.97
N GLY A 261 5.90 1.39 8.09
CA GLY A 261 6.49 0.20 7.48
C GLY A 261 7.20 -0.70 8.49
N ALA A 262 7.97 -0.11 9.42
CA ALA A 262 8.65 -0.85 10.49
C ALA A 262 7.64 -1.46 11.47
N ARG A 263 6.59 -0.71 11.85
CA ARG A 263 5.45 -1.22 12.65
C ARG A 263 4.71 -2.35 11.92
N ALA A 264 4.46 -2.23 10.61
CA ALA A 264 3.86 -3.29 9.80
C ALA A 264 4.71 -4.56 9.80
N LEU A 265 6.03 -4.43 9.62
CA LEU A 265 6.97 -5.54 9.66
C LEU A 265 7.02 -6.23 11.03
N ALA A 266 7.02 -5.45 12.12
CA ALA A 266 6.95 -5.97 13.48
C ALA A 266 5.65 -6.73 13.74
N ALA A 267 4.50 -6.17 13.34
CA ALA A 267 3.20 -6.83 13.43
C ALA A 267 3.14 -8.14 12.64
N VAL A 268 3.69 -8.17 11.41
CA VAL A 268 3.79 -9.41 10.62
C VAL A 268 4.68 -10.45 11.28
N ARG A 269 5.82 -10.05 11.85
CA ARG A 269 6.74 -10.97 12.55
C ARG A 269 6.18 -11.51 13.88
N ALA A 270 5.36 -10.73 14.58
CA ALA A 270 4.84 -11.10 15.90
C ALA A 270 3.56 -11.96 15.84
N TYR A 271 2.62 -11.64 14.94
CA TYR A 271 1.30 -12.31 14.88
C TYR A 271 0.65 -12.34 13.49
N GLY A 272 1.21 -11.66 12.49
CA GLY A 272 0.66 -11.66 11.14
C GLY A 272 0.98 -12.94 10.34
N PRO A 273 0.22 -13.23 9.27
CA PRO A 273 0.50 -14.38 8.41
C PRO A 273 1.76 -14.13 7.56
N GLU A 274 2.69 -15.09 7.57
CA GLU A 274 4.01 -15.01 6.88
C GLU A 274 3.93 -14.57 5.40
N VAL A 275 2.80 -14.85 4.74
CA VAL A 275 2.49 -14.43 3.36
C VAL A 275 2.54 -12.90 3.15
N LEU A 276 2.51 -12.10 4.21
CA LEU A 276 2.66 -10.63 4.15
C LEU A 276 4.10 -10.15 4.38
N LEU A 277 5.02 -11.01 4.83
CA LEU A 277 6.40 -10.64 5.17
C LEU A 277 7.15 -10.00 3.98
N PRO A 278 7.10 -10.52 2.74
CA PRO A 278 7.79 -9.90 1.61
C PRO A 278 7.20 -8.53 1.24
N ARG A 279 5.88 -8.39 1.33
CA ARG A 279 5.13 -7.15 1.04
C ARG A 279 5.43 -6.06 2.08
N ALA A 280 5.61 -6.43 3.34
CA ALA A 280 6.02 -5.49 4.40
C ALA A 280 7.47 -5.02 4.24
N LEU A 281 8.39 -5.94 3.90
CA LEU A 281 9.80 -5.62 3.62
C LEU A 281 9.96 -4.73 2.38
N GLU A 282 9.18 -4.97 1.31
CA GLU A 282 9.09 -4.09 0.13
C GLU A 282 8.66 -2.67 0.49
N HIS A 283 7.60 -2.52 1.28
CA HIS A 283 7.07 -1.20 1.65
C HIS A 283 8.02 -0.42 2.56
N LEU A 284 8.62 -1.09 3.55
CA LEU A 284 9.65 -0.49 4.41
C LEU A 284 10.89 -0.08 3.59
N ALA A 285 11.42 -0.99 2.77
CA ALA A 285 12.62 -0.71 1.97
C ALA A 285 12.41 0.44 0.98
N TYR A 286 11.23 0.55 0.34
CA TYR A 286 10.93 1.69 -0.52
C TYR A 286 10.79 3.01 0.28
N GLY A 287 10.23 2.97 1.49
CA GLY A 287 10.22 4.11 2.41
C GLY A 287 11.63 4.56 2.81
N GLU A 288 12.46 3.63 3.27
CA GLU A 288 13.85 3.88 3.66
C GLU A 288 14.70 4.41 2.50
N LEU A 289 14.51 3.87 1.29
CA LEU A 289 15.15 4.36 0.07
C LEU A 289 14.79 5.82 -0.21
N ARG A 290 13.50 6.17 -0.08
CA ARG A 290 13.01 7.55 -0.21
C ARG A 290 13.50 8.47 0.92
N ALA A 291 13.89 7.90 2.08
CA ALA A 291 14.49 8.61 3.21
C ALA A 291 16.03 8.75 3.12
N GLY A 292 16.66 8.29 2.03
CA GLY A 292 18.13 8.29 1.88
C GLY A 292 18.85 7.20 2.68
N ARG A 293 18.12 6.24 3.26
CA ARG A 293 18.65 5.16 4.12
C ARG A 293 19.02 3.92 3.29
N HIS A 294 19.82 4.14 2.24
CA HIS A 294 20.06 3.15 1.17
C HIS A 294 20.53 1.78 1.67
N THR A 295 21.39 1.75 2.69
CA THR A 295 21.91 0.50 3.27
C THR A 295 20.84 -0.28 4.04
N SER A 296 19.95 0.38 4.78
CA SER A 296 18.79 -0.26 5.42
C SER A 296 17.80 -0.77 4.37
N ALA A 297 17.50 0.07 3.38
CA ALA A 297 16.62 -0.29 2.26
C ALA A 297 17.14 -1.53 1.52
N ARG A 298 18.45 -1.60 1.26
CA ARG A 298 19.09 -2.78 0.65
C ARG A 298 19.00 -4.01 1.55
N ALA A 299 19.23 -3.87 2.86
CA ALA A 299 19.12 -4.98 3.80
C ALA A 299 17.69 -5.56 3.86
N HIS A 300 16.67 -4.71 4.04
CA HIS A 300 15.27 -5.13 4.06
C HIS A 300 14.81 -5.67 2.70
N ALA A 301 15.23 -5.08 1.58
CA ALA A 301 14.88 -5.59 0.26
C ALA A 301 15.54 -6.95 -0.06
N LEU A 302 16.76 -7.20 0.41
CA LEU A 302 17.40 -8.53 0.30
C LEU A 302 16.69 -9.58 1.16
N GLU A 303 16.30 -9.26 2.39
CA GLU A 303 15.49 -10.14 3.24
C GLU A 303 14.14 -10.44 2.57
N GLY A 304 13.47 -9.40 2.08
CA GLY A 304 12.18 -9.49 1.38
C GLY A 304 12.27 -10.35 0.13
N LEU A 305 13.36 -10.23 -0.64
CA LEU A 305 13.61 -11.02 -1.84
C LEU A 305 13.83 -12.49 -1.49
N GLY A 306 14.56 -12.77 -0.42
CA GLY A 306 14.69 -14.11 0.14
C GLY A 306 13.34 -14.71 0.56
N ALA A 307 12.52 -13.94 1.28
CA ALA A 307 11.19 -14.36 1.71
C ALA A 307 10.23 -14.59 0.54
N ALA A 308 10.19 -13.67 -0.44
CA ALA A 308 9.38 -13.79 -1.65
C ALA A 308 9.71 -15.08 -2.44
N ARG A 309 11.01 -15.40 -2.57
CA ARG A 309 11.49 -16.62 -3.24
C ARG A 309 11.11 -17.90 -2.47
N ARG A 310 11.18 -17.90 -1.13
CA ARG A 310 10.75 -19.07 -0.30
C ARG A 310 9.24 -19.31 -0.37
N ILE A 311 8.44 -18.25 -0.32
CA ILE A 311 6.96 -18.34 -0.22
C ILE A 311 6.32 -18.52 -1.61
N GLY A 312 7.05 -18.19 -2.69
CA GLY A 312 6.57 -18.30 -4.07
C GLY A 312 5.78 -17.06 -4.52
N GLN A 313 6.31 -15.87 -4.25
CA GLN A 313 5.73 -14.57 -4.63
C GLN A 313 6.62 -13.81 -5.63
N PRO A 314 6.82 -14.30 -6.87
CA PRO A 314 7.69 -13.63 -7.83
C PRO A 314 7.23 -12.21 -8.18
N ASN A 315 5.95 -11.88 -8.03
CA ASN A 315 5.45 -10.52 -8.29
C ASN A 315 6.04 -9.50 -7.29
N VAL A 316 6.19 -9.89 -6.02
CA VAL A 316 6.84 -9.07 -4.99
C VAL A 316 8.36 -9.06 -5.19
N ALA A 317 8.94 -10.20 -5.59
CA ALA A 317 10.37 -10.28 -5.92
C ALA A 317 10.79 -9.33 -7.05
N VAL A 318 9.90 -9.06 -8.02
CA VAL A 318 10.12 -8.10 -9.11
C VAL A 318 10.17 -6.65 -8.60
N SER A 319 9.22 -6.22 -7.74
CA SER A 319 9.30 -4.92 -7.06
C SER A 319 10.60 -4.76 -6.27
N LEU A 320 10.95 -5.80 -5.50
CA LEU A 320 12.14 -5.81 -4.65
C LEU A 320 13.43 -5.70 -5.47
N HIS A 321 13.49 -6.31 -6.66
CA HIS A 321 14.60 -6.10 -7.59
C HIS A 321 14.69 -4.65 -8.09
N ALA A 322 13.57 -3.97 -8.34
CA ALA A 322 13.60 -2.55 -8.70
C ALA A 322 14.07 -1.64 -7.55
N VAL A 323 13.68 -1.93 -6.30
CA VAL A 323 14.17 -1.23 -5.09
C VAL A 323 15.67 -1.46 -4.89
N LEU A 324 16.16 -2.68 -5.11
CA LEU A 324 17.58 -3.01 -5.03
C LEU A 324 18.41 -2.34 -6.13
N ALA A 325 17.88 -2.21 -7.35
CA ALA A 325 18.53 -1.47 -8.42
C ALA A 325 18.71 0.02 -8.07
N LEU A 326 17.69 0.66 -7.50
CA LEU A 326 17.79 2.03 -6.98
C LEU A 326 18.85 2.17 -5.87
N ALA A 327 18.85 1.25 -4.90
CA ALA A 327 19.83 1.30 -3.81
C ALA A 327 21.26 1.14 -4.34
N ALA A 328 21.50 0.18 -5.24
CA ALA A 328 22.80 -0.04 -5.87
C ALA A 328 23.26 1.15 -6.73
N SER A 329 22.33 1.79 -7.47
CA SER A 329 22.60 2.99 -8.27
C SER A 329 23.12 4.16 -7.41
N VAL A 330 22.54 4.38 -6.22
CA VAL A 330 23.00 5.43 -5.28
C VAL A 330 24.24 5.02 -4.49
N GLU A 331 24.41 3.74 -4.16
CA GLU A 331 25.64 3.22 -3.53
C GLU A 331 26.83 3.09 -4.51
N GLY A 332 26.61 3.30 -5.82
CA GLY A 332 27.64 3.28 -6.87
C GLY A 332 27.99 1.89 -7.42
N ASP A 333 27.23 0.86 -7.06
CA ASP A 333 27.43 -0.52 -7.52
C ASP A 333 26.71 -0.75 -8.87
N ALA A 334 27.43 -0.47 -9.95
CA ALA A 334 26.91 -0.57 -11.32
C ALA A 334 26.53 -2.01 -11.71
N ASP A 335 27.29 -3.02 -11.26
CA ASP A 335 27.05 -4.42 -11.59
C ASP A 335 25.80 -4.95 -10.87
N ALA A 336 25.63 -4.65 -9.58
CA ALA A 336 24.41 -5.00 -8.84
C ALA A 336 23.20 -4.23 -9.36
N CYS A 337 23.36 -2.95 -9.72
CA CYS A 337 22.32 -2.14 -10.34
C CYS A 337 21.82 -2.77 -11.65
N ALA A 338 22.73 -3.07 -12.58
CA ALA A 338 22.41 -3.69 -13.86
C ALA A 338 21.77 -5.08 -13.69
N ALA A 339 22.32 -5.93 -12.82
CA ALA A 339 21.79 -7.26 -12.55
C ALA A 339 20.37 -7.23 -11.94
N HIS A 340 20.08 -6.26 -11.07
CA HIS A 340 18.76 -6.10 -10.46
C HIS A 340 17.74 -5.43 -11.38
N ALA A 341 18.15 -4.43 -12.17
CA ALA A 341 17.30 -3.83 -13.20
C ALA A 341 16.88 -4.87 -14.26
N ALA A 342 17.83 -5.67 -14.76
CA ALA A 342 17.54 -6.76 -15.70
C ALA A 342 16.60 -7.83 -15.11
N ALA A 343 16.78 -8.20 -13.84
CA ALA A 343 15.91 -9.15 -13.15
C ALA A 343 14.48 -8.62 -12.96
N ALA A 344 14.32 -7.33 -12.64
CA ALA A 344 13.02 -6.68 -12.56
C ALA A 344 12.33 -6.60 -13.93
N ALA A 345 13.03 -6.11 -14.96
CA ALA A 345 12.50 -5.96 -16.32
C ALA A 345 12.04 -7.31 -16.91
N ALA A 346 12.89 -8.35 -16.83
CA ALA A 346 12.57 -9.69 -17.32
C ALA A 346 11.41 -10.35 -16.56
N GLY A 347 11.23 -10.03 -15.28
CA GLY A 347 10.12 -10.53 -14.47
C GLY A 347 8.81 -9.75 -14.65
N ALA A 348 8.87 -8.45 -14.95
CA ALA A 348 7.72 -7.55 -14.98
C ALA A 348 6.86 -7.69 -16.24
N GLY A 349 7.48 -7.76 -17.42
CA GLY A 349 6.78 -7.80 -18.71
C GLY A 349 5.74 -8.93 -18.81
N PRO A 350 6.12 -10.21 -18.59
CA PRO A 350 5.20 -11.35 -18.64
C PRO A 350 4.10 -11.38 -17.55
N ARG A 351 4.02 -10.35 -16.70
CA ARG A 351 3.08 -10.24 -15.58
C ARG A 351 2.27 -8.94 -15.57
N GLY A 352 2.52 -8.04 -16.53
CA GLY A 352 1.91 -6.72 -16.56
C GLY A 352 2.33 -5.80 -15.40
N LEU A 353 3.48 -6.03 -14.75
CA LEU A 353 3.92 -5.27 -13.57
C LEU A 353 4.57 -3.93 -13.97
N ALA A 354 3.83 -3.10 -14.70
CA ALA A 354 4.34 -1.86 -15.29
C ALA A 354 4.97 -0.92 -14.25
N GLN A 355 4.44 -0.84 -13.03
CA GLN A 355 5.05 0.01 -11.98
C GLN A 355 6.51 -0.41 -11.68
N ALA A 356 6.80 -1.70 -11.63
CA ALA A 356 8.16 -2.21 -11.39
C ALA A 356 9.05 -2.12 -12.65
N ALA A 357 8.46 -2.20 -13.85
CA ALA A 357 9.18 -1.97 -15.11
C ALA A 357 9.58 -0.49 -15.29
N THR A 358 8.68 0.45 -15.00
CA THR A 358 8.92 1.90 -15.02
C THR A 358 9.94 2.32 -13.96
N LEU A 359 10.02 1.61 -12.83
CA LEU A 359 11.16 1.74 -11.94
C LEU A 359 12.42 1.20 -12.62
N ALA A 360 12.47 -0.06 -13.07
CA ALA A 360 13.71 -0.70 -13.57
C ALA A 360 14.38 -0.11 -14.85
N VAL A 361 14.00 1.10 -15.30
CA VAL A 361 14.57 1.82 -16.44
C VAL A 361 14.96 3.24 -16.00
N TRP A 362 16.21 3.62 -16.26
CA TRP A 362 16.82 4.92 -15.94
C TRP A 362 17.68 5.42 -17.11
#